data_AF-A0A7V8ZKB6-F1
#
_entry.id   AF-A0A7V8ZKB6-F1
#
_cell.length_a   1.000
_cell.length_b   1.000
_cell.length_c   1.000
_cell.angle_alpha   90.00
_cell.angle_beta   90.00
_cell.angle_gamma   90.00
#
_symmetry.space_group_name_H-M   'P 1'
#
loop_
_entity.id
_entity.type
_entity.pdbx_description
1 polymer ?
#
loop_
_entity_poly.entity_id
_entity_poly.type
_entity_poly.pdbx_seq_one_letter_code
_entity_poly.pdbx_strand_id
1 'polypeptide(L)'
;MAHPGSTPTENGAVVAPSAAVAGPAFADWLTRWRALAPDPEAMDHVNPLYIPRNHLVEEALTQATLGNLSPFHELHAVLERPFTPQPGREAYAAPGSREPYVTFCGT
;
A
#
# COMPACT_ATOMS: atom_id res chain seq x y z
N MET A 1 -27.69 7.72 35.59
CA MET A 1 -26.66 6.83 35.01
C MET A 1 -26.62 7.12 33.52
N ALA A 2 -25.71 7.98 33.08
CA ALA A 2 -25.54 8.36 31.68
C ALA A 2 -24.16 7.89 31.24
N HIS A 3 -24.10 7.04 30.21
CA HIS A 3 -22.86 6.70 29.51
C HIS A 3 -22.54 7.83 28.51
N PRO A 4 -21.32 8.40 28.52
CA PRO A 4 -20.92 9.37 27.51
C PRO A 4 -20.47 8.65 26.23
N GLY A 5 -20.80 9.29 25.11
CA GLY A 5 -20.70 8.75 23.75
C GLY A 5 -19.28 8.50 23.25
N SER A 6 -19.19 7.52 22.36
CA SER A 6 -18.01 7.19 21.56
C SER A 6 -17.77 8.27 20.51
N THR A 7 -16.57 8.83 20.46
CA THR A 7 -16.10 9.65 19.34
C THR A 7 -15.84 8.75 18.11
N PRO A 8 -16.13 9.20 16.88
CA PRO A 8 -15.79 8.45 15.68
C PRO A 8 -14.28 8.54 15.42
N THR A 9 -13.63 7.40 15.23
CA THR A 9 -12.20 7.32 14.90
C THR A 9 -12.00 7.71 13.43
N GLU A 10 -11.40 8.88 13.21
CA GLU A 10 -10.89 9.32 11.91
C GLU A 10 -9.61 8.52 11.60
N ASN A 11 -9.74 7.42 10.86
CA ASN A 11 -8.60 6.59 10.43
C ASN A 11 -8.52 6.60 8.90
N GLY A 12 -8.04 7.71 8.35
CA GLY A 12 -7.62 7.85 6.95
C GLY A 12 -6.10 8.00 6.79
N ALA A 13 -5.31 7.69 7.83
CA ALA A 13 -3.87 7.86 7.78
C ALA A 13 -3.23 6.75 6.93
N VAL A 14 -2.82 7.10 5.72
CA VAL A 14 -1.79 6.40 4.98
C VAL A 14 -0.64 6.13 5.93
N VAL A 15 -0.29 4.86 6.12
CA VAL A 15 0.79 4.43 7.03
C VAL A 15 2.07 5.16 6.62
N ALA A 16 2.47 6.15 7.43
CA ALA A 16 3.74 6.82 7.25
C ALA A 16 4.86 5.77 7.30
N PRO A 17 5.85 5.82 6.39
CA PRO A 17 6.95 4.87 6.43
C PRO A 17 7.60 4.91 7.81
N SER A 18 7.77 3.74 8.42
CA SER A 18 8.52 3.59 9.67
C SER A 18 9.86 4.32 9.52
N ALA A 19 10.11 5.24 10.44
CA ALA A 19 11.28 6.11 10.50
C ALA A 19 12.56 5.31 10.80
N ALA A 20 12.92 4.36 9.93
CA ALA A 20 14.28 3.88 9.80
C ALA A 20 15.09 5.08 9.33
N VAL A 21 15.79 5.68 10.29
CA VAL A 21 16.41 7.00 10.27
C VAL A 21 17.07 7.30 8.93
N ALA A 22 16.37 8.13 8.15
CA ALA A 22 16.96 8.86 7.06
C ALA A 22 18.20 9.61 7.57
N GLY A 23 19.39 9.19 7.11
CA GLY A 23 20.64 9.84 7.48
C GLY A 23 20.75 11.27 6.93
N PRO A 24 21.80 12.02 7.31
CA PRO A 24 21.99 13.42 6.88
C PRO A 24 21.95 13.58 5.35
N ALA A 25 22.48 12.61 4.60
CA ALA A 25 22.41 12.61 3.14
C ALA A 25 20.97 12.59 2.59
N PHE A 26 20.04 11.88 3.24
CA PHE A 26 18.63 11.90 2.85
C PHE A 26 17.98 13.24 3.20
N ALA A 27 18.31 13.82 4.36
CA ALA A 27 17.78 15.12 4.75
C ALA A 27 18.21 16.24 3.78
N ASP A 28 19.47 16.24 3.36
CA ASP A 28 20.01 17.19 2.38
C ASP A 28 19.37 17.00 1.00
N TRP A 29 19.20 15.76 0.57
CA TRP A 29 18.49 15.44 -0.66
C TRP A 29 17.02 15.88 -0.60
N LEU A 30 16.31 15.57 0.49
CA LEU A 30 14.90 15.91 0.67
C LEU A 30 14.68 17.43 0.67
N THR A 31 15.60 18.19 1.27
CA THR A 31 15.58 19.66 1.23
C THR A 31 15.66 20.18 -0.20
N ARG A 32 16.60 19.67 -1.00
CA ARG A 32 16.74 20.06 -2.41
C ARG A 32 15.54 19.63 -3.26
N TRP A 33 15.00 18.44 -3.02
CA TRP A 33 13.83 17.93 -3.73
C TRP A 33 12.58 18.76 -3.42
N ARG A 34 12.33 19.11 -2.15
CA ARG A 34 11.19 19.97 -1.75
C ARG A 34 11.27 21.37 -2.34
N ALA A 35 12.49 21.91 -2.54
CA ALA A 35 12.68 23.21 -3.19
C ALA A 35 12.23 23.23 -4.67
N LEU A 36 12.05 22.05 -5.30
CA LEU A 36 11.45 21.94 -6.64
C LEU A 36 9.91 22.08 -6.63
N ALA A 37 9.30 22.29 -5.46
CA ALA A 37 7.85 22.44 -5.28
C ALA A 37 7.03 21.29 -5.90
N PRO A 38 7.24 20.04 -5.46
CA PRO A 38 6.44 18.92 -5.92
C PRO A 38 4.97 19.11 -5.54
N ASP A 39 4.06 18.67 -6.41
CA ASP A 39 2.61 18.70 -6.19
C ASP A 39 2.13 17.35 -5.65
N PRO A 40 1.76 17.26 -4.36
CA PRO A 40 1.31 15.99 -3.76
C PRO A 40 0.01 15.47 -4.38
N GLU A 41 -0.92 16.35 -4.76
CA GLU A 41 -2.21 15.94 -5.33
C GLU A 41 -2.00 15.31 -6.70
N ALA A 42 -1.18 15.93 -7.55
CA ALA A 42 -0.79 15.33 -8.82
C ALA A 42 -0.04 14.00 -8.65
N MET A 43 0.78 13.88 -7.60
CA MET A 43 1.51 12.65 -7.28
C MET A 43 0.58 11.50 -6.89
N ASP A 44 -0.47 11.76 -6.10
CA ASP A 44 -1.44 10.75 -5.69
C ASP A 44 -2.19 10.13 -6.88
N HIS A 45 -2.35 10.89 -7.98
CA HIS A 45 -2.98 10.40 -9.21
C HIS A 45 -2.09 9.49 -10.07
N VAL A 46 -0.78 9.48 -9.84
CA VAL A 46 0.19 8.70 -10.66
C VAL A 46 0.95 7.65 -9.86
N ASN A 47 1.02 7.79 -8.53
CA ASN A 47 1.69 6.85 -7.64
C ASN A 47 0.66 5.91 -7.01
N PRO A 48 0.56 4.65 -7.45
CA PRO A 48 -0.44 3.73 -6.92
C PRO A 48 -0.15 3.36 -5.46
N LEU A 49 -1.21 3.37 -4.64
CA LEU A 49 -1.19 2.86 -3.27
C LEU A 49 -1.21 1.32 -3.25
N TYR A 50 -1.95 0.72 -4.18
CA TYR A 50 -2.10 -0.73 -4.31
C TYR A 50 -1.37 -1.24 -5.55
N ILE A 51 -0.48 -2.21 -5.36
CA ILE A 51 0.24 -2.88 -6.44
C ILE A 51 0.15 -4.40 -6.24
N PRO A 52 0.21 -5.22 -7.31
CA PRO A 52 0.17 -6.68 -7.22
C PRO A 52 1.50 -7.22 -6.66
N ARG A 53 1.74 -7.02 -5.36
CA ARG A 53 2.94 -7.53 -4.68
C ARG A 53 2.95 -9.06 -4.76
N ASN A 54 4.13 -9.65 -4.99
CA ASN A 54 4.27 -11.08 -5.25
C ASN A 54 3.55 -11.97 -4.23
N HIS A 55 3.68 -11.70 -2.93
CA HIS A 55 2.99 -12.51 -1.90
C HIS A 55 1.45 -12.51 -2.01
N LEU A 56 0.83 -11.40 -2.44
CA LEU A 56 -0.63 -11.32 -2.66
C LEU A 56 -1.03 -12.12 -3.90
N VAL A 57 -0.19 -12.08 -4.94
CA VAL A 57 -0.39 -12.87 -6.17
C VAL A 57 -0.25 -14.36 -5.86
N GLU A 58 0.77 -14.76 -5.10
CA GLU A 58 0.99 -16.16 -4.70
C GLU A 58 -0.16 -16.72 -3.84
N GLU A 59 -0.69 -15.93 -2.92
CA GLU A 59 -1.87 -16.31 -2.14
C GLU A 59 -3.06 -16.57 -3.05
N ALA A 60 -3.33 -15.66 -4.00
CA ALA A 60 -4.41 -15.81 -4.97
C ALA A 60 -4.24 -17.06 -5.85
N LEU A 61 -3.03 -17.32 -6.35
CA LEU A 61 -2.73 -18.50 -7.18
C LEU A 61 -2.84 -19.82 -6.38
N THR A 62 -2.34 -19.82 -5.15
CA THR A 62 -2.41 -20.99 -4.25
C THR A 62 -3.86 -21.36 -3.97
N GLN A 63 -4.69 -20.38 -3.60
CA GLN A 63 -6.10 -20.62 -3.31
C GLN A 63 -6.89 -21.00 -4.56
N ALA A 64 -6.58 -20.38 -5.71
CA ALA A 64 -7.19 -20.74 -6.98
C ALA A 64 -6.91 -22.20 -7.38
N THR A 65 -5.70 -22.70 -7.11
CA THR A 65 -5.33 -24.11 -7.36
C THR A 65 -6.14 -25.08 -6.48
N LEU A 66 -6.61 -24.62 -5.32
CA LEU A 66 -7.53 -25.35 -4.44
C LEU A 66 -9.01 -25.14 -4.79
N GLY A 67 -9.31 -24.42 -5.88
CA GLY A 67 -10.67 -24.14 -6.34
C GLY A 67 -11.31 -22.89 -5.72
N ASN A 68 -10.59 -22.11 -4.92
CA ASN A 68 -11.09 -20.89 -4.29
C ASN A 68 -10.56 -19.63 -5.00
N LEU A 69 -11.42 -18.98 -5.80
CA LEU A 69 -11.09 -17.75 -6.52
C LEU A 69 -11.35 -16.46 -5.73
N SER A 70 -11.84 -16.54 -4.49
CA SER A 70 -12.18 -15.35 -3.70
C SER A 70 -10.99 -14.40 -3.53
N PRO A 71 -9.77 -14.86 -3.16
CA PRO A 71 -8.62 -13.96 -2.99
C PRO A 71 -8.18 -13.30 -4.30
N PHE A 72 -8.32 -13.99 -5.43
CA PHE A 72 -8.09 -13.40 -6.75
C PHE A 72 -9.06 -12.26 -7.04
N HIS A 73 -10.36 -12.48 -6.84
CA HIS A 73 -11.36 -11.43 -7.08
C HIS A 73 -11.19 -10.24 -6.14
N GLU A 74 -10.83 -10.49 -4.88
CA GLU A 74 -10.56 -9.42 -3.93
C GLU A 74 -9.33 -8.59 -4.32
N LEU A 75 -8.23 -9.24 -4.70
CA LEU A 75 -7.03 -8.55 -5.19
C LEU A 75 -7.34 -7.75 -6.46
N HIS A 76 -8.06 -8.33 -7.42
CA HIS A 76 -8.45 -7.66 -8.66
C HIS A 76 -9.30 -6.42 -8.38
N ALA A 77 -10.33 -6.53 -7.53
CA ALA A 77 -11.21 -5.41 -7.18
C ALA A 77 -10.46 -4.23 -6.53
N VAL A 78 -9.41 -4.51 -5.74
CA VAL A 78 -8.55 -3.45 -5.18
C VAL A 78 -7.73 -2.78 -6.28
N LEU A 79 -7.17 -3.57 -7.20
CA LEU A 79 -6.32 -3.09 -8.30
C LEU A 79 -7.06 -2.31 -9.39
N GLU A 80 -8.39 -2.40 -9.46
CA GLU A 80 -9.21 -1.56 -10.36
C GLU A 80 -9.14 -0.07 -9.99
N ARG A 81 -8.87 0.25 -8.71
CA ARG A 81 -8.75 1.63 -8.20
C ARG A 81 -7.46 1.76 -7.37
N PRO A 82 -6.28 1.63 -7.99
CA PRO A 82 -5.02 1.44 -7.27
C PRO A 82 -4.51 2.73 -6.61
N PHE A 83 -5.02 3.89 -7.03
CA PHE A 83 -4.61 5.22 -6.53
C PHE A 83 -5.47 5.71 -5.35
N THR A 84 -6.69 5.18 -5.19
CA THR A 84 -7.65 5.70 -4.20
C THR A 84 -7.64 4.83 -2.95
N PRO A 85 -7.43 5.38 -1.74
CA PRO A 85 -7.54 4.63 -0.49
C PRO A 85 -8.92 3.97 -0.32
N GLN A 86 -8.91 2.70 0.08
CA GLN A 86 -10.12 1.89 0.28
C GLN A 86 -10.18 1.42 1.75
N PRO A 87 -11.14 1.91 2.56
CA PRO A 87 -11.28 1.48 3.95
C PRO A 87 -11.44 -0.05 4.07
N GLY A 88 -10.69 -0.67 4.97
CA GLY A 88 -10.67 -2.12 5.15
C GLY A 88 -9.78 -2.88 4.16
N ARG A 89 -9.05 -2.19 3.28
CA ARG A 89 -8.09 -2.78 2.33
C ARG A 89 -6.65 -2.37 2.63
N GLU A 90 -6.36 -1.90 3.84
CA GLU A 90 -5.04 -1.43 4.26
C GLU A 90 -3.97 -2.53 4.13
N ALA A 91 -4.37 -3.79 4.33
CA ALA A 91 -3.49 -4.96 4.17
C ALA A 91 -2.89 -5.08 2.76
N TYR A 92 -3.61 -4.64 1.71
CA TYR A 92 -3.12 -4.69 0.33
C TYR A 92 -2.07 -3.62 0.02
N ALA A 93 -1.97 -2.56 0.85
CA ALA A 93 -0.93 -1.53 0.72
C ALA A 93 0.33 -1.88 1.53
N ALA A 94 0.24 -2.83 2.47
CA ALA A 94 1.32 -3.20 3.36
C ALA A 94 2.56 -3.69 2.59
N PRO A 95 3.78 -3.45 3.13
CA PRO A 95 5.00 -3.99 2.54
C PRO A 95 4.94 -5.52 2.50
N GLY A 96 5.48 -6.11 1.44
CA GLY A 96 5.67 -7.55 1.38
C GLY A 96 6.77 -8.03 2.32
N SER A 97 6.92 -9.35 2.41
CA SER A 97 8.05 -9.96 3.13
C SER A 97 9.38 -9.47 2.56
N ARG A 98 10.43 -9.46 3.39
CA ARG A 98 11.81 -9.18 2.96
C ARG A 98 12.54 -10.42 2.43
N GLU A 99 11.86 -11.56 2.38
CA GLU A 99 12.47 -12.79 1.89
C GLU A 99 12.81 -12.66 0.39
N PRO A 100 13.97 -13.17 -0.05
CA PRO A 100 14.32 -13.18 -1.46
C PRO A 100 13.23 -13.92 -2.25
N TYR A 101 12.65 -13.23 -3.22
CA TYR A 101 11.67 -13.82 -4.12
C TYR A 101 12.21 -13.77 -5.54
N VAL A 102 12.25 -14.93 -6.21
CA VAL A 102 12.74 -15.06 -7.57
C VAL A 102 11.55 -15.05 -8.52
N THR A 103 11.41 -13.97 -9.28
CA THR A 103 10.46 -13.89 -10.39
C THR A 103 11.08 -14.51 -11.64
N PHE A 104 10.38 -15.44 -12.28
CA PHE A 104 10.65 -15.81 -13.67
C PHE A 104 9.77 -14.99 -14.61
N CYS A 105 9.93 -13.66 -14.57
CA CYS A 105 9.34 -12.79 -15.59
C CYS A 105 10.18 -12.91 -16.87
N GLY A 106 10.10 -14.07 -17.53
CA GLY A 106 10.72 -14.33 -18.82
C GLY A 106 9.74 -14.03 -19.94
N THR A 107 9.76 -12.79 -20.44
CA THR A 107 9.35 -12.36 -21.78
C THR A 107 10.13 -11.12 -22.16
#